data_AF-A0A523XLF8-F1
#
_entry.id   AF-A0A523XLF8-F1
#
_cell.length_a   1.000
_cell.length_b   1.000
_cell.length_c   1.000
_cell.angle_alpha   90.00
_cell.angle_beta   90.00
_cell.angle_gamma   90.00
#
_symmetry.space_group_name_H-M   'P 1'
#
loop_
_entity.id
_entity.type
_entity.pdbx_description
1 polymer ?
#
loop_
_entity_poly.entity_id
_entity_poly.type
_entity_poly.pdbx_seq_one_letter_code
_entity_poly.pdbx_strand_id
1 'polypeptide(L)'
;MADISFEYKIETHLNEEFLRRVVDEARFPSGKILLVLNDEPLLDDHLGECIPKKLLKYAPDVRVFDQYKKQDWDCGIAVSKKACGLREQLPAYFTHTLGHELGHAYVCLTNVDLHIHCCLIHSFICEASNGKITQPSELPDEELFDKFGVHVAERLFSRKELNAQINQRIKMLSSKNTFHFEKMLSLAGSSNFGDLRDSLIDFSMPYRDKLLGLWRKDIVKRGSNALASEIDDLDALFE
;
A
#
# COMPACT_ATOMS: atom_id res chain seq x y z
N MET A 1 2.02 -18.31 11.48
CA MET A 1 2.96 -17.26 11.03
C MET A 1 2.95 -17.28 9.51
N ALA A 2 2.97 -16.11 8.86
CA ALA A 2 3.17 -16.02 7.42
C ALA A 2 4.49 -16.70 7.02
N ASP A 3 4.52 -17.36 5.87
CA ASP A 3 5.73 -17.93 5.28
C ASP A 3 6.26 -16.94 4.25
N ILE A 4 7.37 -16.28 4.53
CA ILE A 4 7.80 -15.11 3.75
C ILE A 4 9.02 -15.50 2.94
N SER A 5 8.84 -15.50 1.62
CA SER A 5 9.90 -15.73 0.65
C SER A 5 10.51 -14.38 0.27
N PHE A 6 11.79 -14.22 0.58
CA PHE A 6 12.55 -13.03 0.24
C PHE A 6 13.19 -13.22 -1.13
N GLU A 7 12.90 -12.33 -2.07
CA GLU A 7 13.53 -12.32 -3.39
C GLU A 7 14.31 -11.03 -3.58
N TYR A 8 15.64 -11.17 -3.65
CA TYR A 8 16.57 -10.06 -3.80
C TYR A 8 17.02 -9.95 -5.25
N LYS A 9 16.85 -8.77 -5.85
CA LYS A 9 17.42 -8.47 -7.18
C LYS A 9 18.77 -7.76 -7.14
N ILE A 10 19.32 -7.50 -5.94
CA ILE A 10 20.52 -6.67 -5.78
C ILE A 10 21.42 -7.19 -4.67
N GLU A 11 22.74 -7.02 -4.87
CA GLU A 11 23.79 -6.83 -3.85
C GLU A 11 23.54 -5.60 -2.97
N THR A 12 22.35 -5.47 -2.40
CA THR A 12 22.14 -4.47 -1.35
C THR A 12 22.61 -5.07 -0.04
N HIS A 13 23.37 -4.33 0.76
CA HIS A 13 23.66 -4.67 2.16
C HIS A 13 22.39 -4.56 3.05
N LEU A 14 21.21 -4.87 2.50
CA LEU A 14 19.96 -5.04 3.20
C LEU A 14 20.06 -6.30 4.05
N ASN A 15 20.59 -6.14 5.27
CA ASN A 15 20.70 -7.19 6.26
C ASN A 15 19.35 -7.93 6.38
N GLU A 16 19.30 -9.21 5.99
CA GLU A 16 18.09 -10.03 6.06
C GLU A 16 17.52 -10.06 7.48
N GLU A 17 18.38 -10.03 8.50
CA GLU A 17 17.98 -9.98 9.90
C GLU A 17 17.15 -8.73 10.19
N PHE A 18 17.52 -7.58 9.62
CA PHE A 18 16.77 -6.35 9.76
C PHE A 18 15.40 -6.46 9.10
N LEU A 19 15.33 -6.97 7.87
CA LEU A 19 14.05 -7.14 7.16
C LEU A 19 13.12 -8.13 7.88
N ARG A 20 13.68 -9.24 8.38
CA ARG A 20 12.95 -10.20 9.21
C ARG A 20 12.38 -9.52 10.46
N ARG A 21 13.17 -8.69 11.16
CA ARG A 21 12.66 -7.94 12.32
C ARG A 21 11.50 -7.01 11.97
N VAL A 22 11.57 -6.28 10.85
CA VAL A 22 10.46 -5.40 10.41
C VAL A 22 9.19 -6.22 10.15
N VAL A 23 9.35 -7.34 9.45
CA VAL A 23 8.26 -8.25 9.09
C VAL A 23 7.66 -8.96 10.30
N ASP A 24 8.49 -9.40 11.26
CA ASP A 24 8.05 -10.06 12.49
C ASP A 24 7.19 -9.12 13.35
N GLU A 25 7.54 -7.83 13.40
CA GLU A 25 6.74 -6.81 14.09
C GLU A 25 5.37 -6.57 13.42
N ALA A 26 5.25 -6.79 12.11
CA ALA A 26 4.00 -6.64 11.38
C ALA A 26 2.96 -7.74 11.69
N ARG A 27 3.38 -8.88 12.27
CA ARG A 27 2.49 -9.97 12.76
C ARG A 27 1.42 -10.41 11.75
N PHE A 28 1.87 -10.77 10.55
CA PHE A 28 0.98 -11.12 9.45
C PHE A 28 0.03 -12.29 9.73
N PRO A 29 -1.19 -12.27 9.14
CA PRO A 29 -1.99 -13.49 8.94
C PRO A 29 -1.20 -14.54 8.14
N SER A 30 -1.64 -15.79 8.18
CA SER A 30 -1.02 -16.84 7.37
C SER A 30 -1.13 -16.54 5.88
N GLY A 31 -0.01 -16.64 5.16
CA GLY A 31 0.05 -16.48 3.72
C GLY A 31 1.50 -16.39 3.26
N LYS A 32 1.70 -16.53 1.95
CA LYS A 32 3.00 -16.42 1.31
C LYS A 32 3.21 -15.02 0.77
N ILE A 33 4.16 -14.29 1.34
CA ILE A 33 4.54 -12.95 0.86
C ILE A 33 5.79 -13.08 0.00
N LEU A 34 5.71 -12.55 -1.22
CA LEU A 34 6.85 -12.26 -2.07
C LEU A 34 7.29 -10.82 -1.82
N LEU A 35 8.43 -10.61 -1.16
CA LEU A 35 9.02 -9.28 -0.99
C LEU A 35 10.12 -9.06 -2.03
N VAL A 36 9.90 -8.08 -2.90
CA VAL A 36 10.82 -7.65 -3.96
C VAL A 36 11.42 -6.29 -3.59
N LEU A 37 12.73 -6.26 -3.40
CA LEU A 37 13.46 -5.01 -3.19
C LEU A 37 14.05 -4.62 -4.56
N ASN A 38 13.37 -3.68 -5.24
CA ASN A 38 13.58 -3.40 -6.65
C ASN A 38 14.66 -2.33 -6.87
N ASP A 39 15.51 -2.53 -7.88
CA ASP A 39 16.56 -1.60 -8.29
C ASP A 39 16.12 -0.64 -9.40
N GLU A 40 14.92 -0.86 -9.94
CA GLU A 40 14.27 0.00 -10.92
C GLU A 40 13.21 0.89 -10.27
N PRO A 41 12.89 2.05 -10.88
CA PRO A 41 11.73 2.84 -10.50
C PRO A 41 10.44 2.01 -10.62
N LEU A 42 9.54 2.17 -9.65
CA LEU A 42 8.15 1.72 -9.81
C LEU A 42 7.38 2.71 -10.69
N LEU A 43 6.19 2.32 -11.13
CA LEU A 43 5.29 3.20 -11.90
C LEU A 43 5.06 4.52 -11.13
N ASP A 44 5.00 5.64 -11.85
CA ASP A 44 4.69 6.97 -11.30
C ASP A 44 5.58 7.40 -10.11
N ASP A 45 6.83 6.91 -10.07
CA ASP A 45 7.80 7.17 -9.00
C ASP A 45 7.35 6.71 -7.60
N HIS A 46 6.44 5.73 -7.52
CA HIS A 46 5.98 5.15 -6.25
C HIS A 46 7.14 4.62 -5.39
N LEU A 47 6.97 4.71 -4.07
CA LEU A 47 7.97 4.21 -3.11
C LEU A 47 7.79 2.72 -2.81
N GLY A 48 6.56 2.22 -2.92
CA GLY A 48 6.25 0.81 -2.83
C GLY A 48 4.97 0.48 -3.59
N GLU A 49 4.68 -0.81 -3.66
CA GLU A 49 3.53 -1.36 -4.35
C GLU A 49 3.17 -2.73 -3.75
N CYS A 50 1.88 -2.97 -3.54
CA CYS A 50 1.38 -4.20 -2.98
C CYS A 50 0.19 -4.74 -3.80
N ILE A 51 0.20 -6.03 -4.12
CA ILE A 51 -0.89 -6.66 -4.87
C ILE A 51 -1.11 -8.14 -4.48
N PRO A 52 -2.37 -8.60 -4.34
CA PRO A 52 -2.68 -10.02 -4.27
C PRO A 52 -2.40 -10.70 -5.62
N LYS A 53 -1.77 -11.88 -5.61
CA LYS A 53 -1.43 -12.60 -6.86
C LYS A 53 -2.62 -12.80 -7.78
N LYS A 54 -3.78 -13.13 -7.21
CA LYS A 54 -5.02 -13.39 -7.96
C LYS A 54 -5.52 -12.16 -8.74
N LEU A 55 -5.13 -10.96 -8.34
CA LEU A 55 -5.54 -9.69 -8.97
C LEU A 55 -4.53 -9.17 -9.99
N LEU A 56 -3.36 -9.80 -10.15
CA LEU A 56 -2.31 -9.33 -11.06
C LEU A 56 -2.77 -9.21 -12.51
N LYS A 57 -3.79 -9.97 -12.94
CA LYS A 57 -4.41 -9.84 -14.27
C LYS A 57 -5.07 -8.47 -14.52
N TYR A 58 -5.46 -7.76 -13.46
CA TYR A 58 -6.15 -6.46 -13.53
C TYR A 58 -5.21 -5.26 -13.54
N ALA A 59 -3.94 -5.49 -13.21
CA ALA A 59 -2.92 -4.47 -13.04
C ALA A 59 -1.74 -4.74 -14.01
N PRO A 60 -1.97 -4.65 -15.34
CA PRO A 60 -0.97 -4.99 -16.36
C PRO A 60 0.27 -4.08 -16.33
N ASP A 61 0.16 -2.91 -15.71
CA ASP A 61 1.24 -1.94 -15.58
C ASP A 61 2.17 -2.27 -14.40
N VAL A 62 1.77 -3.21 -13.53
CA VAL A 62 2.51 -3.68 -12.35
C VAL A 62 3.49 -4.80 -12.75
N ARG A 63 4.41 -4.45 -13.65
CA ARG A 63 5.29 -5.42 -14.30
C ARG A 63 6.33 -6.04 -13.38
N VAL A 64 6.55 -5.47 -12.20
CA VAL A 64 7.55 -5.94 -11.23
C VAL A 64 7.32 -7.41 -10.82
N PHE A 65 6.05 -7.83 -10.73
CA PHE A 65 5.70 -9.21 -10.33
C PHE A 65 5.59 -10.21 -11.49
N ASP A 66 5.66 -9.75 -12.75
CA ASP A 66 5.43 -10.60 -13.93
C ASP A 66 6.38 -11.80 -14.02
N GLN A 67 7.66 -11.58 -13.70
CA GLN A 67 8.68 -12.61 -13.67
C GLN A 67 8.47 -13.66 -12.56
N TYR A 68 7.70 -13.31 -11.53
CA TYR A 68 7.44 -14.15 -10.38
C TYR A 68 6.07 -14.84 -10.45
N LYS A 69 5.28 -14.64 -11.52
CA LYS A 69 3.94 -15.24 -11.68
C LYS A 69 3.90 -16.76 -11.49
N LYS A 70 4.99 -17.46 -11.80
CA LYS A 70 5.11 -18.92 -11.67
C LYS A 70 5.50 -19.39 -10.27
N GLN A 71 6.01 -18.50 -9.42
CA GLN A 71 6.35 -18.83 -8.02
C GLN A 71 5.08 -18.92 -7.18
N ASP A 72 5.16 -19.62 -6.05
CA ASP A 72 4.03 -19.82 -5.15
C ASP A 72 4.00 -18.73 -4.06
N TRP A 73 3.14 -17.72 -4.26
CA TRP A 73 2.92 -16.61 -3.34
C TRP A 73 1.46 -16.13 -3.41
N ASP A 74 0.98 -15.55 -2.32
CA ASP A 74 -0.39 -15.04 -2.18
C ASP A 74 -0.45 -13.52 -2.36
N CYS A 75 0.55 -12.81 -1.82
CA CYS A 75 0.67 -11.35 -1.89
C CYS A 75 2.09 -10.93 -2.28
N GLY A 76 2.22 -9.99 -3.20
CA GLY A 76 3.48 -9.41 -3.64
C GLY A 76 3.63 -8.01 -3.05
N ILE A 77 4.83 -7.70 -2.56
CA ILE A 77 5.24 -6.38 -2.12
C ILE A 77 6.49 -6.01 -2.89
N ALA A 78 6.51 -4.82 -3.49
CA ALA A 78 7.69 -4.25 -4.11
C ALA A 78 8.03 -2.93 -3.40
N VAL A 79 9.31 -2.71 -3.10
CA VAL A 79 9.81 -1.43 -2.59
C VAL A 79 10.81 -0.88 -3.59
N SER A 80 10.67 0.38 -3.97
CA SER A 80 11.48 0.97 -5.05
C SER A 80 12.93 1.19 -4.64
N LYS A 81 13.82 1.33 -5.65
CA LYS A 81 15.25 1.62 -5.45
C LYS A 81 15.46 2.84 -4.58
N LYS A 82 14.67 3.88 -4.84
CA LYS A 82 14.72 5.16 -4.15
C LYS A 82 14.41 4.99 -2.68
N ALA A 83 13.42 4.18 -2.32
CA ALA A 83 13.13 3.86 -0.92
C ALA A 83 14.24 3.00 -0.30
N CYS A 84 14.68 1.94 -0.98
CA CYS A 84 15.75 1.05 -0.50
C CYS A 84 17.07 1.79 -0.21
N GLY A 85 17.46 2.72 -1.10
CA GLY A 85 18.66 3.54 -0.94
C GLY A 85 18.57 4.55 0.22
N LEU A 86 17.37 4.88 0.70
CA LEU A 86 17.21 5.73 1.88
C LEU A 86 17.52 4.99 3.18
N ARG A 87 17.48 3.65 3.24
CA ARG A 87 17.66 2.91 4.50
C ARG A 87 18.97 3.24 5.20
N GLU A 88 20.08 3.36 4.48
CA GLU A 88 21.39 3.62 5.10
C GLU A 88 21.43 4.98 5.82
N GLN A 89 20.70 5.96 5.30
CA GLN A 89 20.66 7.32 5.83
C GLN A 89 19.49 7.54 6.79
N LEU A 90 18.35 6.90 6.51
CA LEU A 90 17.05 7.07 7.14
C LEU A 90 16.39 5.69 7.42
N PRO A 91 16.98 4.83 8.28
CA PRO A 91 16.48 3.48 8.51
C PRO A 91 15.08 3.40 9.15
N ALA A 92 14.73 4.35 10.03
CA ALA A 92 13.41 4.42 10.65
C ALA A 92 12.34 4.85 9.63
N TYR A 93 12.66 5.81 8.76
CA TYR A 93 11.77 6.20 7.66
C TYR A 93 11.60 5.08 6.63
N PHE A 94 12.68 4.37 6.26
CA PHE A 94 12.59 3.18 5.41
C PHE A 94 11.69 2.11 6.04
N THR A 95 11.83 1.88 7.35
CA THR A 95 10.98 0.95 8.11
C THR A 95 9.51 1.36 8.03
N HIS A 96 9.22 2.66 8.13
CA HIS A 96 7.88 3.18 7.92
C HIS A 96 7.36 2.85 6.51
N THR A 97 8.13 3.17 5.45
CA THR A 97 7.72 2.89 4.07
C THR A 97 7.46 1.40 3.85
N LEU A 98 8.35 0.53 4.32
CA LEU A 98 8.11 -0.91 4.25
C LEU A 98 6.87 -1.29 5.06
N GLY A 99 6.73 -0.78 6.29
CA GLY A 99 5.57 -1.01 7.14
C GLY A 99 4.25 -0.59 6.48
N HIS A 100 4.20 0.54 5.78
CA HIS A 100 3.04 0.97 5.00
C HIS A 100 2.61 -0.12 3.99
N GLU A 101 3.55 -0.64 3.19
CA GLU A 101 3.28 -1.75 2.25
C GLU A 101 2.89 -3.05 2.96
N LEU A 102 3.47 -3.32 4.13
CA LEU A 102 3.07 -4.45 4.98
C LEU A 102 1.61 -4.29 5.46
N GLY A 103 1.14 -3.06 5.67
CA GLY A 103 -0.26 -2.76 5.96
C GLY A 103 -1.19 -3.12 4.81
N HIS A 104 -0.84 -2.76 3.57
CA HIS A 104 -1.57 -3.22 2.39
C HIS A 104 -1.60 -4.75 2.31
N ALA A 105 -0.46 -5.40 2.51
CA ALA A 105 -0.36 -6.85 2.44
C ALA A 105 -1.20 -7.54 3.53
N TYR A 106 -1.32 -6.94 4.71
CA TYR A 106 -2.18 -7.44 5.78
C TYR A 106 -3.65 -7.52 5.30
N VAL A 107 -4.15 -6.46 4.65
CA VAL A 107 -5.50 -6.44 4.08
C VAL A 107 -5.62 -7.45 2.93
N CYS A 108 -4.63 -7.49 2.04
CA CYS A 108 -4.59 -8.44 0.93
C CYS A 108 -4.71 -9.91 1.38
N LEU A 109 -4.02 -10.28 2.46
CA LEU A 109 -4.01 -11.65 2.97
C LEU A 109 -5.26 -11.98 3.81
N THR A 110 -5.88 -10.97 4.44
CA THR A 110 -7.03 -11.19 5.33
C THR A 110 -8.36 -11.12 4.59
N ASN A 111 -8.52 -10.14 3.71
CA ASN A 111 -9.78 -9.88 3.01
C ASN A 111 -9.50 -9.21 1.66
N VAL A 112 -9.42 -10.02 0.61
CA VAL A 112 -9.12 -9.50 -0.73
C VAL A 112 -10.28 -8.65 -1.27
N ASP A 113 -11.52 -8.90 -0.88
CA ASP A 113 -12.66 -8.12 -1.36
C ASP A 113 -12.60 -6.68 -0.82
N LEU A 114 -12.13 -6.52 0.42
CA LEU A 114 -11.82 -5.20 0.98
C LEU A 114 -10.68 -4.50 0.21
N HIS A 115 -9.63 -5.23 -0.17
CA HIS A 115 -8.57 -4.67 -1.02
C HIS A 115 -9.10 -4.28 -2.41
N ILE A 116 -9.98 -5.08 -3.02
CA ILE A 116 -10.65 -4.71 -4.27
C ILE A 116 -11.43 -3.40 -4.10
N HIS A 117 -12.14 -3.24 -2.98
CA HIS A 117 -12.87 -2.01 -2.67
C HIS A 117 -11.93 -0.79 -2.58
N CYS A 118 -10.80 -0.91 -1.88
CA CYS A 118 -9.74 0.11 -1.87
C CYS A 118 -9.34 0.48 -3.30
N CYS A 119 -8.90 -0.48 -4.11
CA CYS A 119 -8.42 -0.23 -5.47
C CYS A 119 -9.47 0.43 -6.38
N LEU A 120 -10.74 0.04 -6.23
CA LEU A 120 -11.86 0.63 -6.98
C LEU A 120 -12.13 2.09 -6.58
N ILE A 121 -12.01 2.42 -5.29
CA ILE A 121 -12.10 3.81 -4.84
C ILE A 121 -10.92 4.59 -5.40
N HIS A 122 -9.69 4.14 -5.17
CA HIS A 122 -8.46 4.79 -5.64
C HIS A 122 -8.52 5.15 -7.14
N SER A 123 -8.95 4.20 -7.97
CA SER A 123 -8.98 4.36 -9.42
C SER A 123 -9.98 5.39 -9.93
N PHE A 124 -11.06 5.65 -9.18
CA PHE A 124 -12.22 6.41 -9.69
C PHE A 124 -12.62 7.61 -8.83
N ILE A 125 -12.09 7.75 -7.60
CA ILE A 125 -12.52 8.79 -6.65
C ILE A 125 -12.22 10.21 -7.12
N CYS A 126 -11.13 10.43 -7.85
CA CYS A 126 -10.82 11.74 -8.43
C CYS A 126 -11.92 12.16 -9.42
N GLU A 127 -12.31 11.28 -10.33
CA GLU A 127 -13.41 11.56 -11.25
C GLU A 127 -14.76 11.66 -10.51
N ALA A 128 -15.01 10.77 -9.53
CA ALA A 128 -16.27 10.75 -8.82
C ALA A 128 -16.51 11.99 -7.96
N SER A 129 -15.43 12.55 -7.40
CA SER A 129 -15.43 13.76 -6.59
C SER A 129 -15.32 15.05 -7.41
N ASN A 130 -15.27 14.96 -8.75
CA ASN A 130 -14.98 16.06 -9.66
C ASN A 130 -13.66 16.79 -9.34
N GLY A 131 -12.61 16.03 -9.06
CA GLY A 131 -11.27 16.55 -8.78
C GLY A 131 -11.11 17.20 -7.40
N LYS A 132 -12.05 16.98 -6.47
CA LYS A 132 -11.90 17.44 -5.09
C LYS A 132 -10.89 16.60 -4.30
N ILE A 133 -10.89 15.29 -4.55
CA ILE A 133 -9.94 14.34 -3.99
C ILE A 133 -8.97 13.99 -5.11
N THR A 134 -7.69 14.27 -4.92
CA THR A 134 -6.68 14.15 -5.99
C THR A 134 -5.44 13.36 -5.56
N GLN A 135 -5.26 13.13 -4.26
CA GLN A 135 -4.10 12.46 -3.71
C GLN A 135 -4.51 11.19 -2.94
N PRO A 136 -3.77 10.08 -3.10
CA PRO A 136 -4.00 8.87 -2.32
C PRO A 136 -3.98 9.13 -0.80
N SER A 137 -3.13 10.04 -0.31
CA SER A 137 -3.03 10.39 1.11
C SER A 137 -4.32 10.95 1.74
N GLU A 138 -5.31 11.32 0.92
CA GLU A 138 -6.64 11.77 1.35
C GLU A 138 -7.60 10.60 1.64
N LEU A 139 -7.22 9.38 1.28
CA LEU A 139 -8.03 8.18 1.43
C LEU A 139 -7.84 7.56 2.83
N PRO A 140 -8.92 6.99 3.41
CA PRO A 140 -8.88 6.50 4.78
C PRO A 140 -7.97 5.27 4.94
N ASP A 141 -7.87 4.43 3.92
CA ASP A 141 -7.02 3.25 3.91
C ASP A 141 -5.53 3.62 3.88
N GLU A 142 -5.15 4.58 3.04
CA GLU A 142 -3.78 5.12 2.99
C GLU A 142 -3.32 5.71 4.33
N GLU A 143 -4.20 6.44 5.02
CA GLU A 143 -3.90 6.92 6.37
C GLU A 143 -3.72 5.77 7.37
N LEU A 144 -4.52 4.70 7.26
CA LEU A 144 -4.38 3.52 8.11
C LEU A 144 -3.07 2.77 7.82
N PHE A 145 -2.66 2.67 6.55
CA PHE A 145 -1.37 2.08 6.17
C PHE A 145 -0.20 2.93 6.66
N ASP A 146 -0.29 4.26 6.63
CA ASP A 146 0.69 5.13 7.28
C ASP A 146 0.74 4.93 8.80
N LYS A 147 -0.42 4.84 9.47
CA LYS A 147 -0.46 4.54 10.92
C LYS A 147 0.19 3.18 11.22
N PHE A 148 0.03 2.19 10.34
CA PHE A 148 0.70 0.90 10.46
C PHE A 148 2.21 1.00 10.24
N GLY A 149 2.65 1.75 9.23
CA GLY A 149 4.07 2.07 9.01
C GLY A 149 4.70 2.74 10.23
N VAL A 150 4.00 3.69 10.84
CA VAL A 150 4.43 4.34 12.09
C VAL A 150 4.53 3.32 13.22
N HIS A 151 3.54 2.44 13.38
CA HIS A 151 3.54 1.42 14.42
C HIS A 151 4.79 0.53 14.35
N VAL A 152 5.09 0.00 13.16
CA VAL A 152 6.24 -0.88 12.93
C VAL A 152 7.56 -0.13 13.17
N ALA A 153 7.69 1.10 12.66
CA ALA A 153 8.89 1.91 12.86
C ALA A 153 9.13 2.27 14.34
N GLU A 154 8.08 2.59 15.10
CA GLU A 154 8.18 2.92 16.52
C GLU A 154 8.66 1.74 17.37
N ARG A 155 8.31 0.50 16.99
CA ARG A 155 8.80 -0.72 17.66
C ARG A 155 10.31 -0.91 17.54
N LEU A 156 10.93 -0.42 16.46
CA LEU A 156 12.35 -0.64 16.17
C LEU A 156 13.26 0.56 16.49
N PHE A 157 12.78 1.80 16.33
CA PHE A 157 13.63 3.01 16.39
C PHE A 157 13.13 4.12 17.33
N SER A 158 11.92 4.02 17.91
CA SER A 158 11.20 5.09 18.62
C SER A 158 10.59 6.19 17.73
N ARG A 159 9.51 6.80 18.23
CA ARG A 159 8.82 7.94 17.58
C ARG A 159 9.73 9.15 17.37
N LYS A 160 10.65 9.42 18.30
CA LYS A 160 11.57 10.56 18.21
C LYS A 160 12.52 10.40 17.03
N GLU A 161 13.06 9.21 16.82
CA GLU A 161 13.97 8.93 15.71
C GLU A 161 13.25 8.95 14.37
N LEU A 162 12.07 8.32 14.29
CA LEU A 162 11.23 8.37 13.09
C LEU A 162 10.93 9.82 12.70
N ASN A 163 10.49 10.65 13.64
CA ASN A 163 10.18 12.06 13.38
C ASN A 163 11.42 12.85 12.94
N ALA A 164 12.59 12.58 13.50
CA ALA A 164 13.83 13.23 13.08
C ALA A 164 14.15 12.91 11.61
N GLN A 165 13.99 11.65 11.20
CA GLN A 165 14.24 11.21 9.83
C GLN A 165 13.16 11.69 8.84
N ILE A 166 11.89 11.75 9.24
CA ILE A 166 10.83 12.38 8.42
C ILE A 166 11.16 13.86 8.19
N ASN A 167 11.55 14.59 9.23
CA ASN A 167 11.96 15.99 9.09
C ASN A 167 13.20 16.16 8.21
N GLN A 168 14.16 15.24 8.29
CA GLN A 168 15.31 15.22 7.37
C GLN A 168 14.84 14.97 5.93
N ARG A 169 13.90 14.05 5.72
CA ARG A 169 13.32 13.76 4.40
C ARG A 169 12.61 14.97 3.81
N ILE A 170 11.81 15.69 4.60
CA ILE A 170 11.17 16.95 4.20
C ILE A 170 12.20 17.95 3.68
N LYS A 171 13.33 18.12 4.39
CA LYS A 171 14.40 19.04 3.99
C LYS A 171 15.10 18.64 2.69
N MET A 172 15.10 17.35 2.35
CA MET A 172 15.67 16.83 1.10
C MET A 172 14.74 17.02 -0.11
N LEU A 173 13.45 17.27 0.12
CA LEU A 173 12.44 17.42 -0.94
C LEU A 173 12.18 18.90 -1.25
N SER A 174 11.88 19.20 -2.51
CA SER A 174 11.35 20.52 -2.86
C SER A 174 9.94 20.69 -2.28
N SER A 175 9.60 21.90 -1.83
CA SER A 175 8.45 22.24 -0.97
C SER A 175 7.05 21.83 -1.46
N LYS A 176 6.90 21.23 -2.64
CA LYS A 176 5.60 20.89 -3.23
C LYS A 176 4.98 19.59 -2.72
N ASN A 177 5.72 18.73 -2.00
CA ASN A 177 5.26 17.42 -1.54
C ASN A 177 5.43 17.19 -0.03
N THR A 178 5.38 18.23 0.81
CA THR A 178 5.61 18.08 2.27
C THR A 178 4.36 17.70 3.05
N PHE A 179 3.16 17.94 2.50
CA PHE A 179 1.88 17.74 3.21
C PHE A 179 1.72 16.33 3.76
N HIS A 180 2.00 15.29 2.97
CA HIS A 180 1.93 13.91 3.43
C HIS A 180 2.91 13.63 4.58
N PHE A 181 4.14 14.16 4.53
CA PHE A 181 5.10 14.01 5.63
C PHE A 181 4.67 14.76 6.90
N GLU A 182 4.08 15.94 6.75
CA GLU A 182 3.50 16.70 7.87
C GLU A 182 2.33 15.93 8.51
N LYS A 183 1.48 15.31 7.69
CA LYS A 183 0.43 14.40 8.15
C LYS A 183 1.04 13.23 8.93
N MET A 184 2.06 12.53 8.40
CA MET A 184 2.74 11.43 9.09
C MET A 184 3.30 11.83 10.46
N LEU A 185 3.86 13.04 10.60
CA LEU A 185 4.35 13.57 11.88
C LEU A 185 3.25 13.73 12.94
N SER A 186 1.99 13.86 12.53
CA SER A 186 0.83 13.96 13.41
C SER A 186 0.18 12.61 13.77
N LEU A 187 0.44 11.55 12.99
CA LEU A 187 -0.19 10.24 13.17
C LEU A 187 0.35 9.50 14.40
N ALA A 188 -0.55 8.89 15.17
CA ALA A 188 -0.20 7.88 16.16
C ALA A 188 -0.17 6.49 15.51
N GLY A 189 0.86 5.69 15.84
CA GLY A 189 0.99 4.33 15.30
C GLY A 189 -0.17 3.44 15.70
N SER A 190 -0.74 2.70 14.74
CA SER A 190 -1.84 1.75 14.97
C SER A 190 -1.62 0.49 14.13
N SER A 191 -1.94 -0.66 14.71
CA SER A 191 -2.01 -1.94 13.99
C SER A 191 -3.45 -2.45 13.81
N ASN A 192 -4.44 -1.61 14.09
CA ASN A 192 -5.85 -1.96 13.99
C ASN A 192 -6.42 -1.58 12.61
N PHE A 193 -6.91 -2.58 11.89
CA PHE A 193 -7.64 -2.45 10.61
C PHE A 193 -9.14 -2.71 10.74
N GLY A 194 -9.66 -2.91 11.97
CA GLY A 194 -11.05 -3.33 12.21
C GLY A 194 -12.10 -2.39 11.59
N ASP A 195 -11.82 -1.08 11.60
CA ASP A 195 -12.77 -0.06 11.13
C ASP A 195 -12.52 0.36 9.67
N LEU A 196 -11.62 -0.35 8.95
CA LEU A 196 -11.22 0.03 7.59
C LEU A 196 -12.42 -0.02 6.63
N ARG A 197 -13.25 -1.06 6.71
CA ARG A 197 -14.44 -1.20 5.85
C ARG A 197 -15.40 -0.03 6.07
N ASP A 198 -15.77 0.22 7.31
CA ASP A 198 -16.71 1.28 7.68
C ASP A 198 -16.17 2.66 7.28
N SER A 199 -14.87 2.90 7.48
CA SER A 199 -14.21 4.14 7.09
C SER A 199 -14.25 4.37 5.57
N LEU A 200 -14.05 3.31 4.77
CA LEU A 200 -14.14 3.39 3.31
C LEU A 200 -15.59 3.62 2.84
N ILE A 201 -16.56 2.96 3.49
CA ILE A 201 -17.98 3.16 3.20
C ILE A 201 -18.38 4.60 3.49
N ASP A 202 -18.13 5.10 4.71
CA ASP A 202 -18.45 6.47 5.12
C ASP A 202 -17.81 7.51 4.21
N PHE A 203 -16.53 7.29 3.85
CA PHE A 203 -15.79 8.17 2.95
C PHE A 203 -16.37 8.19 1.53
N SER A 204 -16.74 7.02 0.99
CA SER A 204 -17.17 6.87 -0.41
C SER A 204 -18.67 7.11 -0.61
N MET A 205 -19.48 7.02 0.44
CA MET A 205 -20.94 7.16 0.40
C MET A 205 -21.41 8.45 -0.30
N PRO A 206 -20.82 9.64 -0.07
CA PRO A 206 -21.21 10.86 -0.79
C PRO A 206 -21.02 10.79 -2.31
N TYR A 207 -20.21 9.85 -2.80
CA TYR A 207 -19.86 9.67 -4.21
C TYR A 207 -20.45 8.39 -4.82
N ARG A 208 -21.25 7.64 -4.05
CA ARG A 208 -21.77 6.31 -4.38
C ARG A 208 -22.30 6.18 -5.81
N ASP A 209 -23.30 6.97 -6.18
CA ASP A 209 -23.95 6.84 -7.49
C ASP A 209 -23.00 7.09 -8.66
N LYS A 210 -22.06 8.03 -8.47
CA LYS A 210 -21.05 8.35 -9.47
C LYS A 210 -20.01 7.23 -9.57
N LEU A 211 -19.52 6.70 -8.43
CA LEU A 211 -18.62 5.54 -8.39
C LEU A 211 -19.25 4.32 -9.06
N LEU A 212 -20.48 3.94 -8.70
CA LEU A 212 -21.22 2.84 -9.33
C LEU A 212 -21.36 3.03 -10.83
N GLY A 213 -21.67 4.26 -11.28
CA GLY A 213 -21.75 4.59 -12.69
C GLY A 213 -20.42 4.43 -13.43
N LEU A 214 -19.30 4.76 -12.79
CA LEU A 214 -17.95 4.61 -13.36
C LEU A 214 -17.53 3.14 -13.42
N TRP A 215 -17.75 2.38 -12.35
CA TRP A 215 -17.42 0.95 -12.31
C TRP A 215 -18.21 0.16 -13.35
N ARG A 216 -19.53 0.42 -13.50
CA ARG A 216 -20.34 -0.20 -14.55
C ARG A 216 -19.83 0.15 -15.95
N LYS A 217 -19.40 1.39 -16.18
CA LYS A 217 -18.77 1.79 -17.46
C LYS A 217 -17.44 1.07 -17.69
N ASP A 218 -16.62 0.88 -16.67
CA ASP A 218 -15.36 0.15 -16.78
C ASP A 218 -15.59 -1.34 -17.13
N ILE A 219 -16.59 -1.97 -16.50
CA ILE A 219 -17.04 -3.33 -16.84
C ILE A 219 -17.48 -3.40 -18.31
N VAL A 220 -18.30 -2.47 -18.79
CA VAL A 220 -18.72 -2.45 -20.20
C VAL A 220 -17.52 -2.28 -21.14
N LYS A 221 -16.53 -1.47 -20.75
CA LYS A 221 -15.34 -1.18 -21.56
C LYS A 221 -14.33 -2.32 -21.61
N ARG A 222 -14.04 -2.96 -20.47
CA ARG A 222 -12.95 -3.94 -20.30
C ARG A 222 -13.44 -5.38 -20.12
N GLY A 223 -14.74 -5.60 -19.92
CA GLY A 223 -15.33 -6.91 -19.66
C GLY A 223 -14.73 -7.56 -18.42
N SER A 224 -14.37 -8.84 -18.54
CA SER A 224 -13.73 -9.62 -17.47
C SER A 224 -12.32 -9.16 -17.10
N ASN A 225 -11.79 -8.13 -17.75
CA ASN A 225 -10.52 -7.49 -17.39
C ASN A 225 -10.72 -6.20 -16.58
N ALA A 226 -11.97 -5.83 -16.25
CA ALA A 226 -12.28 -4.78 -15.27
C ALA A 226 -12.18 -5.36 -13.85
N LEU A 227 -11.53 -4.67 -12.92
CA LEU A 227 -11.46 -5.13 -11.53
C LEU A 227 -12.86 -5.24 -10.90
N ALA A 228 -13.75 -4.31 -11.23
CA ALA A 228 -15.14 -4.29 -10.76
C ALA A 228 -15.95 -5.53 -11.22
N SER A 229 -15.47 -6.29 -12.21
CA SER A 229 -16.12 -7.52 -12.64
C SER A 229 -15.95 -8.70 -11.68
N GLU A 230 -15.09 -8.57 -10.65
CA GLU A 230 -14.96 -9.55 -9.57
C GLU A 230 -16.03 -9.38 -8.48
N ILE A 231 -16.86 -8.33 -8.55
CA ILE A 231 -17.89 -8.03 -7.57
C ILE A 231 -19.26 -8.28 -8.19
N ASP A 232 -19.97 -9.29 -7.67
CA ASP A 232 -21.31 -9.67 -8.15
C ASP A 232 -22.35 -8.58 -7.86
N ASP A 233 -22.29 -7.97 -6.68
CA ASP A 233 -23.16 -6.89 -6.25
C ASP A 233 -22.32 -5.67 -5.84
N LEU A 234 -22.19 -4.71 -6.76
CA LEU A 234 -21.45 -3.47 -6.51
C LEU A 234 -22.12 -2.58 -5.45
N ASP A 235 -23.43 -2.68 -5.28
CA ASP A 235 -24.16 -1.88 -4.30
C ASP A 235 -23.81 -2.33 -2.87
N ALA A 236 -23.54 -3.63 -2.67
CA ALA A 236 -23.10 -4.22 -1.39
C ALA A 236 -21.71 -3.76 -0.92
N LEU A 237 -20.94 -3.03 -1.75
CA LEU A 237 -19.70 -2.39 -1.31
C LEU A 237 -19.96 -1.19 -0.38
N PHE A 238 -21.19 -0.67 -0.35
CA PHE A 238 -21.61 0.47 0.48
C PHE A 238 -22.45 0.05 1.71
N GLU A 239 -22.50 -1.25 2.01
CA GLU A 239 -23.21 -1.86 3.16
C GLU A 239 -22.22 -2.45 4.18
#